data_AF-A0A8T3PFP2-F1
#
_entry.id   AF-A0A8T3PFP2-F1
#
_cell.length_a   1.000
_cell.length_b   1.000
_cell.length_c   1.000
_cell.angle_alpha   90.00
_cell.angle_beta   90.00
_cell.angle_gamma   90.00
#
_symmetry.space_group_name_H-M   'P 1'
#
loop_
_entity.id
_entity.type
_entity.pdbx_description
1 polymer ?
#
loop_
_entity_poly.entity_id
_entity_poly.type
_entity_poly.pdbx_seq_one_letter_code
_entity_poly.pdbx_strand_id
1 'polypeptide(L)'
;MDMLQGILGGSKRQQTDDFIKRYQTGAPWDGISDQEAIDRYQEIAPNVPPDVYEQSAREAFERLTPEQRVEFGRYVQQRARQEGVPIQDFDQDGIDDRFQDSGQLASMTSRMHQQQPGLLGSLLGGAGGAGFGGMLSGMLGGSSARGGSAQGGVGGC
;
A
#
# COMPACT_ATOMS: atom_id res chain seq x y z
N MET A 1 9.11 14.45 34.21
CA MET A 1 8.59 14.67 32.85
C MET A 1 8.22 13.31 32.25
N ASP A 2 7.20 12.63 32.79
CA ASP A 2 6.87 11.22 32.45
C ASP A 2 5.41 11.02 32.04
N MET A 3 4.54 11.98 32.37
CA MET A 3 3.09 11.88 32.18
C MET A 3 2.65 12.11 30.72
N LEU A 4 3.52 12.71 29.89
CA LEU A 4 3.26 12.95 28.46
C LEU A 4 3.59 11.73 27.59
N GLN A 5 4.46 10.81 28.06
CA GLN A 5 4.82 9.59 27.33
C GLN A 5 3.72 8.51 27.45
N GLY A 6 3.00 8.47 28.59
CA GLY A 6 1.92 7.50 28.84
C GLY A 6 0.61 7.78 28.08
N ILE A 7 0.28 9.07 27.86
CA ILE A 7 -0.92 9.47 27.11
C ILE A 7 -0.75 9.28 25.60
N LEU A 8 0.45 9.53 25.06
CA LEU A 8 0.76 9.25 23.65
C LEU A 8 0.87 7.73 23.37
N GLY A 9 1.43 6.95 24.30
CA GLY A 9 1.62 5.50 24.14
C GLY A 9 0.32 4.68 24.26
N GLY A 10 -0.62 5.09 25.11
CA GLY A 10 -1.93 4.44 25.23
C GLY A 10 -2.80 4.61 23.99
N SER A 11 -2.76 5.81 23.38
CA SER A 11 -3.51 6.14 22.17
C SER A 11 -3.06 5.30 20.96
N LYS A 12 -1.75 5.05 20.82
CA LYS A 12 -1.21 4.28 19.70
C LYS A 12 -1.60 2.80 19.75
N ARG A 13 -1.57 2.18 20.94
CA ARG A 13 -2.04 0.79 21.12
C ARG A 13 -3.51 0.63 20.79
N GLN A 14 -4.35 1.53 21.28
CA GLN A 14 -5.79 1.51 20.98
C GLN A 14 -6.09 1.62 19.48
N GLN A 15 -5.33 2.46 18.76
CA GLN A 15 -5.46 2.58 17.30
C GLN A 15 -5.05 1.30 16.57
N THR A 16 -4.00 0.61 17.02
CA THR A 16 -3.57 -0.67 16.44
C THR A 16 -4.61 -1.77 16.68
N ASP A 17 -5.14 -1.86 17.90
CA ASP A 17 -6.15 -2.86 18.25
C ASP A 17 -7.45 -2.66 17.44
N ASP A 18 -7.86 -1.40 17.27
CA ASP A 18 -9.01 -1.02 16.45
C ASP A 18 -8.80 -1.37 14.97
N PHE A 19 -7.61 -1.08 14.42
CA PHE A 19 -7.23 -1.46 13.05
C PHE A 19 -7.31 -2.98 12.85
N ILE A 20 -6.72 -3.77 13.76
CA ILE A 20 -6.75 -5.25 13.68
C ILE A 20 -8.19 -5.75 13.72
N LYS A 21 -9.02 -5.20 14.61
CA LYS A 21 -10.44 -5.58 14.72
C LYS A 21 -11.20 -5.28 13.43
N ARG A 22 -11.02 -4.09 12.83
CA ARG A 22 -11.63 -3.72 11.54
C ARG A 22 -11.17 -4.66 10.42
N TYR A 23 -9.87 -4.93 10.35
CA TYR A 23 -9.28 -5.84 9.36
C TYR A 23 -9.81 -7.28 9.45
N GLN A 24 -10.18 -7.75 10.65
CA GLN A 24 -10.71 -9.09 10.88
C GLN A 24 -12.23 -9.22 10.69
N THR A 25 -12.98 -8.15 10.99
CA THR A 25 -14.46 -8.21 11.05
C THR A 25 -15.12 -7.98 9.69
N GLY A 26 -14.42 -7.36 8.74
CA GLY A 26 -14.93 -7.07 7.40
C GLY A 26 -13.83 -7.10 6.35
N ALA A 27 -14.17 -6.74 5.11
CA ALA A 27 -13.15 -6.58 4.08
C ALA A 27 -12.27 -5.36 4.41
N PRO A 28 -10.92 -5.46 4.33
CA PRO A 28 -10.03 -4.39 4.76
C PRO A 28 -10.35 -3.02 4.14
N TRP A 29 -10.80 -3.00 2.89
CA TRP A 29 -11.13 -1.80 2.14
C TRP A 29 -12.44 -1.10 2.55
N ASP A 30 -13.28 -1.73 3.40
CA ASP A 30 -14.57 -1.16 3.83
C ASP A 30 -14.45 -0.24 5.06
N GLY A 31 -13.31 -0.29 5.74
CA GLY A 31 -13.10 0.47 6.97
C GLY A 31 -11.68 0.97 7.20
N ILE A 32 -10.74 0.71 6.28
CA ILE A 32 -9.35 1.15 6.38
C ILE A 32 -9.03 1.94 5.12
N SER A 33 -8.55 3.17 5.30
CA SER A 33 -8.10 3.98 4.16
C SER A 33 -6.80 3.44 3.58
N ASP A 34 -6.56 3.63 2.29
CA ASP A 34 -5.30 3.24 1.64
C ASP A 34 -4.08 3.83 2.35
N GLN A 35 -4.18 5.09 2.79
CA GLN A 35 -3.11 5.75 3.54
C GLN A 35 -2.87 5.09 4.90
N GLU A 36 -3.92 4.77 5.65
CA GLU A 36 -3.80 4.06 6.93
C GLU A 36 -3.18 2.67 6.75
N ALA A 37 -3.55 1.95 5.68
CA ALA A 37 -2.96 0.66 5.35
C ALA A 37 -1.46 0.78 5.01
N ILE A 38 -1.07 1.79 4.22
CA ILE A 38 0.33 2.05 3.85
C ILE A 38 1.14 2.43 5.09
N ASP A 39 0.63 3.32 5.94
CA ASP A 39 1.32 3.77 7.16
C ASP A 39 1.59 2.58 8.10
N ARG A 40 0.58 1.72 8.30
CA ARG A 40 0.72 0.50 9.12
C ARG A 40 1.69 -0.49 8.50
N TYR A 41 1.64 -0.66 7.18
CA TYR A 41 2.58 -1.50 6.46
C TYR A 41 4.02 -1.00 6.64
N GLN A 42 4.28 0.30 6.49
CA GLN A 42 5.61 0.89 6.65
C GLN A 42 6.14 0.78 8.09
N GLU A 43 5.25 0.84 9.09
CA GLU A 43 5.60 0.67 10.50
C GLU A 43 6.01 -0.78 10.82
N ILE A 44 5.30 -1.76 10.26
CA ILE A 44 5.44 -3.17 10.65
C ILE A 44 6.45 -3.88 9.74
N ALA A 45 6.32 -3.75 8.42
CA ALA A 45 7.03 -4.57 7.44
C ALA A 45 8.55 -4.64 7.67
N PRO A 46 9.29 -3.54 7.94
CA PRO A 46 10.75 -3.59 8.15
C PRO A 46 11.19 -4.46 9.33
N ASN A 47 10.29 -4.74 10.28
CA ASN A 47 10.56 -5.51 11.48
C ASN A 47 10.09 -6.97 11.37
N VAL A 48 9.50 -7.37 10.24
CA VAL A 48 8.98 -8.72 10.03
C VAL A 48 10.11 -9.65 9.57
N PRO A 49 10.26 -10.85 10.15
CA PRO A 49 11.20 -11.85 9.64
C PRO A 49 10.92 -12.21 8.18
N PRO A 50 11.94 -12.49 7.34
CA PRO A 50 11.75 -12.74 5.92
C PRO A 50 10.75 -13.87 5.59
N ASP A 51 10.81 -14.99 6.31
CA ASP A 51 9.90 -16.12 6.11
C ASP A 51 8.44 -15.75 6.42
N VAL A 52 8.23 -14.98 7.49
CA VAL A 52 6.90 -14.51 7.89
C VAL A 52 6.37 -13.50 6.89
N TYR A 53 7.23 -12.62 6.38
CA TYR A 53 6.87 -11.65 5.35
C TYR A 53 6.44 -12.35 4.05
N GLU A 54 7.22 -13.32 3.56
CA GLU A 54 6.89 -14.05 2.35
C GLU A 54 5.58 -14.83 2.48
N GLN A 55 5.37 -15.53 3.60
CA GLN A 55 4.12 -16.25 3.83
C GLN A 55 2.92 -15.29 3.86
N SER A 56 3.05 -14.17 4.58
CA SER A 56 1.98 -13.17 4.69
C SER A 56 1.67 -12.52 3.33
N ALA A 57 2.71 -12.25 2.53
CA ALA A 57 2.55 -11.71 1.18
C ALA A 57 1.82 -12.69 0.26
N ARG A 58 2.16 -13.98 0.32
CA ARG A 58 1.46 -15.04 -0.45
C ARG A 58 -0.01 -15.09 -0.09
N GLU A 59 -0.34 -15.14 1.19
CA GLU A 59 -1.73 -15.15 1.68
C GLU A 59 -2.50 -13.89 1.27
N ALA A 60 -1.84 -12.73 1.22
CA ALA A 60 -2.44 -11.49 0.73
C ALA A 60 -2.70 -11.55 -0.79
N PHE A 61 -1.75 -12.04 -1.58
CA PHE A 61 -1.90 -12.15 -3.04
C PHE A 61 -2.89 -13.25 -3.45
N GLU A 62 -3.10 -14.28 -2.64
CA GLU A 62 -4.15 -15.28 -2.85
C GLU A 62 -5.56 -14.69 -2.78
N ARG A 63 -5.74 -13.55 -2.10
CA ARG A 63 -7.02 -12.82 -2.04
C ARG A 63 -7.29 -11.97 -3.28
N LEU A 64 -6.28 -11.76 -4.12
CA LEU A 64 -6.39 -10.98 -5.36
C LEU A 64 -6.73 -11.90 -6.54
N THR A 65 -7.51 -11.38 -7.49
CA THR A 65 -7.74 -12.10 -8.75
C THR A 65 -6.42 -12.20 -9.55
N PRO A 66 -6.28 -13.17 -10.47
CA PRO A 66 -5.10 -13.26 -11.33
C PRO A 66 -4.81 -11.94 -12.08
N GLU A 67 -5.85 -11.23 -12.53
CA GLU A 67 -5.71 -9.96 -13.23
C GLU A 67 -5.17 -8.87 -12.30
N GLN A 68 -5.72 -8.75 -11.09
CA GLN A 68 -5.25 -7.79 -10.08
C GLN A 68 -3.79 -8.05 -9.69
N ARG A 69 -3.39 -9.32 -9.64
CA ARG A 69 -2.00 -9.72 -9.39
C ARG A 69 -1.06 -9.28 -10.50
N VAL A 70 -1.45 -9.45 -11.77
CA VAL A 70 -0.68 -8.96 -12.92
C VAL A 70 -0.57 -7.43 -12.91
N GLU A 71 -1.66 -6.72 -12.63
CA GLU A 71 -1.63 -5.25 -12.53
C GLU A 71 -0.69 -4.77 -11.42
N PHE A 72 -0.74 -5.41 -10.25
CA PHE A 72 0.17 -5.13 -9.14
C PHE A 72 1.64 -5.41 -9.52
N GLY A 73 1.92 -6.57 -10.11
CA GLY A 73 3.27 -6.94 -10.55
C GLY A 73 3.86 -5.93 -11.53
N ARG A 74 3.07 -5.52 -12.54
CA ARG A 74 3.45 -4.46 -13.50
C ARG A 74 3.71 -3.12 -12.82
N TYR A 75 2.85 -2.72 -11.88
CA TYR A 75 3.03 -1.47 -11.13
C TYR A 75 4.36 -1.47 -10.37
N VAL A 76 4.63 -2.54 -9.60
CA VAL A 76 5.86 -2.67 -8.82
C VAL A 76 7.09 -2.69 -9.73
N GLN A 77 7.04 -3.42 -10.84
CA GLN A 77 8.14 -3.48 -11.79
C GLN A 77 8.46 -2.11 -12.41
N GLN A 78 7.44 -1.36 -12.85
CA GLN A 78 7.61 -0.02 -13.41
C GLN A 78 8.22 0.95 -12.39
N ARG A 79 7.73 0.91 -11.16
CA ARG A 79 8.22 1.76 -10.07
C ARG A 79 9.65 1.40 -9.64
N ALA A 80 9.95 0.12 -9.51
CA ALA A 80 11.30 -0.31 -9.14
C ALA A 80 12.33 0.08 -10.20
N ARG A 81 11.97 0.02 -11.50
CA ARG A 81 12.82 0.54 -12.59
C ARG A 81 13.08 2.05 -12.43
N GLN A 82 12.09 2.84 -12.01
CA GLN A 82 12.25 4.28 -11.76
C GLN A 82 13.18 4.56 -10.57
N GLU A 83 13.09 3.76 -9.51
CA GLU A 83 13.98 3.83 -8.34
C GLU A 83 15.39 3.25 -8.62
N GLY A 84 15.65 2.77 -9.85
CA GLY A 84 16.93 2.15 -10.21
C GLY A 84 17.17 0.79 -9.55
N VAL A 85 16.13 0.15 -9.02
CA VAL A 85 16.18 -1.20 -8.44
C VAL A 85 15.99 -2.19 -9.60
N PRO A 86 17.01 -2.96 -9.97
CA PRO A 86 16.91 -3.91 -11.07
C PRO A 86 16.09 -5.11 -10.62
N ILE A 87 14.78 -5.06 -10.82
CA ILE A 87 13.96 -6.26 -10.81
C ILE A 87 14.29 -6.98 -12.10
N GLN A 88 15.03 -8.09 -11.97
CA GLN A 88 15.44 -8.92 -13.09
C GLN A 88 14.18 -9.41 -13.80
N ASP A 89 13.95 -8.86 -14.99
CA ASP A 89 12.93 -9.34 -15.91
C ASP A 89 13.48 -10.67 -16.45
N PHE A 90 13.00 -11.77 -15.89
CA PHE A 90 13.56 -13.09 -16.20
C PHE A 90 13.20 -13.54 -17.63
N ASP A 91 12.08 -13.05 -18.16
CA ASP A 91 11.55 -13.50 -19.46
C ASP A 91 11.58 -12.40 -20.54
N GLN A 92 11.87 -11.13 -20.17
CA GLN A 92 12.10 -9.98 -21.08
C GLN A 92 10.94 -9.68 -22.05
N ASP A 93 9.74 -10.19 -21.78
CA ASP A 93 8.55 -10.02 -22.64
C ASP A 93 7.67 -8.82 -22.25
N GLY A 94 7.96 -8.20 -21.09
CA GLY A 94 7.20 -7.08 -20.55
C GLY A 94 5.86 -7.45 -19.92
N ILE A 95 5.49 -8.73 -19.86
CA ILE A 95 4.31 -9.26 -19.18
C ILE A 95 4.67 -10.64 -18.61
N ASP A 96 5.18 -10.66 -17.39
CA ASP A 96 5.50 -11.93 -16.75
C ASP A 96 4.19 -12.64 -16.35
N ASP A 97 3.82 -13.71 -17.06
CA ASP A 97 2.67 -14.54 -16.72
C ASP A 97 2.78 -15.13 -15.30
N ARG A 98 3.99 -15.16 -14.73
CA ARG A 98 4.21 -15.54 -13.32
C ARG A 98 3.68 -14.51 -12.33
N PHE A 99 3.40 -13.28 -12.74
CA PHE A 99 2.66 -12.36 -11.89
C PHE A 99 1.26 -12.87 -11.59
N GLN A 100 0.70 -13.78 -12.41
CA GLN A 100 -0.56 -14.44 -12.10
C GLN A 100 -0.43 -15.43 -10.93
N ASP A 101 0.78 -15.83 -10.54
CA ASP A 101 1.04 -16.74 -9.43
C ASP A 101 1.30 -15.96 -8.13
N SER A 102 0.56 -16.32 -7.07
CA SER A 102 0.66 -15.63 -5.77
C SER A 102 1.99 -15.93 -5.07
N GLY A 103 2.54 -17.12 -5.25
CA GLY A 103 3.83 -17.52 -4.70
C GLY A 103 4.98 -16.75 -5.35
N GLN A 104 4.97 -16.63 -6.67
CA GLN A 104 6.02 -15.89 -7.40
C GLN A 104 6.02 -14.41 -7.05
N LEU A 105 4.84 -13.78 -6.94
CA LEU A 105 4.72 -12.40 -6.45
C LEU A 105 5.21 -12.26 -5.00
N ALA A 106 4.90 -13.22 -4.13
CA ALA A 106 5.38 -13.22 -2.75
C ALA A 106 6.89 -13.32 -2.66
N SER A 107 7.52 -14.24 -3.40
CA SER A 107 8.97 -14.38 -3.42
C SER A 107 9.65 -13.14 -4.02
N MET A 108 9.08 -12.54 -5.08
CA MET A 108 9.59 -11.30 -5.67
C MET A 108 9.55 -10.13 -4.67
N THR A 109 8.40 -9.91 -4.04
CA THR A 109 8.24 -8.85 -3.03
C THR A 109 9.09 -9.09 -1.78
N SER A 110 9.23 -10.34 -1.35
CA SER A 110 10.12 -10.73 -0.25
C SER A 110 11.58 -10.44 -0.56
N ARG A 111 12.08 -10.76 -1.77
CA ARG A 111 13.45 -10.42 -2.18
C ARG A 111 13.69 -8.91 -2.18
N MET A 112 12.74 -8.13 -2.68
CA MET A 112 12.82 -6.67 -2.61
C MET A 112 12.86 -6.18 -1.16
N HIS A 113 12.01 -6.74 -0.30
CA HIS A 113 11.97 -6.40 1.11
C HIS A 113 13.31 -6.71 1.81
N GLN A 114 13.94 -7.84 1.50
CA GLN A 114 15.25 -8.22 2.02
C GLN A 114 16.37 -7.28 1.55
N GLN A 115 16.30 -6.79 0.31
CA GLN A 115 17.29 -5.85 -0.24
C GLN A 115 17.13 -4.43 0.31
N GLN A 116 15.90 -3.93 0.32
CA GLN A 116 15.54 -2.62 0.87
C GLN A 116 14.22 -2.74 1.66
N PRO A 117 14.30 -2.94 2.98
CA PRO A 117 13.12 -2.93 3.82
C PRO A 117 12.46 -1.55 3.75
N GLY A 118 11.15 -1.54 3.50
CA GLY A 118 10.38 -0.31 3.34
C GLY A 118 10.27 0.22 1.90
N LEU A 119 11.08 -0.26 0.95
CA LEU A 119 10.98 0.14 -0.47
C LEU A 119 9.56 -0.04 -0.99
N LEU A 120 8.99 -1.24 -0.86
CA LEU A 120 7.61 -1.53 -1.27
C LEU A 120 6.58 -0.57 -0.65
N GLY A 121 6.79 -0.15 0.60
CA GLY A 121 5.91 0.80 1.28
C GLY A 121 6.05 2.20 0.71
N SER A 122 7.27 2.62 0.39
CA SER A 122 7.53 3.86 -0.33
C SER A 122 7.00 3.82 -1.78
N LEU A 123 7.04 2.67 -2.45
CA LEU A 123 6.48 2.51 -3.79
C LEU A 123 4.95 2.57 -3.77
N LEU A 124 4.32 2.02 -2.73
CA LEU A 124 2.86 2.05 -2.56
C LEU A 124 2.37 3.43 -2.10
N GLY A 125 3.15 4.09 -1.24
CA GLY A 125 2.88 5.43 -0.68
C GLY A 125 3.55 6.59 -1.43
N GLY A 126 4.20 6.34 -2.57
CA GLY A 126 5.11 7.27 -3.23
C GLY A 126 4.43 8.53 -3.76
N ALA A 127 4.86 9.68 -3.21
CA ALA A 127 4.69 11.06 -3.67
C ALA A 127 3.27 11.48 -4.07
N GLY A 128 2.44 11.80 -3.07
CA GLY A 128 1.27 12.66 -3.22
C GLY A 128 0.04 11.97 -3.81
N GLY A 129 -0.62 11.11 -3.03
CA GLY A 129 -1.98 10.61 -3.32
C GLY A 129 -2.15 9.81 -4.63
N ALA A 130 -1.10 9.63 -5.42
CA ALA A 130 -1.09 9.02 -6.75
C ALA A 130 -0.33 7.66 -6.78
N GLY A 131 -0.18 7.01 -5.63
CA GLY A 131 0.30 5.63 -5.53
C GLY A 131 -0.75 4.63 -6.07
N PHE A 132 -0.44 3.33 -6.02
CA PHE A 132 -1.36 2.25 -6.44
C PHE A 132 -2.77 2.40 -5.83
N GLY A 133 -2.89 2.85 -4.58
CA GLY A 133 -4.18 3.16 -3.94
C GLY A 133 -4.92 4.34 -4.60
N GLY A 134 -4.22 5.40 -5.00
CA GLY A 134 -4.79 6.50 -5.78
C GLY A 134 -5.21 6.10 -7.20
N MET A 135 -4.49 5.18 -7.83
CA MET A 135 -4.87 4.58 -9.12
C MET A 135 -6.11 3.69 -8.98
N LEU A 136 -6.18 2.85 -7.95
CA LEU A 136 -7.34 1.99 -7.69
C LEU A 136 -8.57 2.83 -7.29
N SER A 137 -8.38 3.86 -6.47
CA SER A 137 -9.41 4.83 -6.08
C SER A 137 -9.88 5.68 -7.28
N GLY A 138 -8.97 6.06 -8.19
CA GLY A 138 -9.34 6.72 -9.45
C GLY A 138 -10.11 5.82 -10.43
N MET A 139 -9.90 4.50 -10.36
CA MET A 139 -10.56 3.51 -11.21
C MET A 139 -11.89 3.00 -10.63
N LEU A 140 -12.04 2.97 -9.31
CA LEU A 140 -13.27 2.54 -8.60
C LEU A 140 -14.14 3.72 -8.13
N GLY A 141 -13.62 4.95 -8.15
CA GLY A 141 -14.20 6.13 -7.54
C GLY A 141 -14.09 7.38 -8.42
N GLY A 142 -14.51 7.28 -9.68
CA GLY A 142 -14.77 8.44 -10.52
C GLY A 142 -15.95 9.25 -9.99
N SER A 143 -15.75 10.10 -8.97
CA SER A 143 -16.62 11.26 -8.71
C SER A 143 -16.00 12.26 -7.73
N SER A 144 -15.90 13.50 -8.22
CA SER A 144 -15.77 14.76 -7.47
C SER A 144 -14.37 15.36 -7.32
N ALA A 145 -13.70 15.57 -8.45
CA ALA A 145 -13.24 16.93 -8.72
C ALA A 145 -14.50 17.83 -8.84
N ARG A 146 -14.92 18.46 -7.73
CA ARG A 146 -15.92 19.53 -7.73
C ARG A 146 -15.35 20.58 -6.77
N GLY A 147 -14.63 21.58 -7.28
CA GLY A 147 -15.27 22.71 -7.93
C GLY A 147 -15.36 23.83 -6.91
N GLY A 148 -14.23 24.47 -6.62
CA GLY A 148 -14.17 25.68 -5.80
C GLY A 148 -14.74 26.86 -6.59
N SER A 149 -16.08 26.97 -6.61
CA SER A 149 -16.81 28.13 -7.10
C SER A 149 -17.49 28.82 -5.91
N ALA A 150 -16.95 29.95 -5.50
CA ALA A 150 -17.64 31.02 -4.79
C ALA A 150 -16.79 32.28 -5.07
N GLN A 151 -17.04 33.14 -6.05
CA GLN A 151 -18.27 33.82 -6.48
C GLN A 151 -19.14 34.34 -5.32
N GLY A 152 -19.04 35.65 -5.08
CA GLY A 152 -20.11 36.45 -4.46
C GLY A 152 -19.75 37.10 -3.13
N GLY A 153 -19.29 38.35 -3.16
CA GLY A 153 -19.10 39.18 -1.97
C GLY A 153 -19.14 40.68 -2.31
N VAL A 154 -20.31 41.15 -2.71
CA VAL A 154 -20.78 42.54 -2.59
C VAL A 154 -20.75 42.97 -1.10
N GLY A 155 -20.53 44.21 -0.66
CA GLY A 155 -20.35 45.50 -1.30
C GLY A 155 -19.81 46.52 -0.26
N GLY A 156 -19.42 47.69 -0.73
CA GLY A 156 -18.91 48.79 0.09
C GLY A 156 -20.00 49.72 0.63
N CYS A 157 -19.59 50.46 1.67
CA CYS A 157 -20.14 51.70 2.23
C CYS A 157 -21.58 51.67 2.79
#